data_AF-A0A6N8WBM1-F1
#
_entry.id   AF-A0A6N8WBM1-F1
#
_cell.length_a   1.000
_cell.length_b   1.000
_cell.length_c   1.000
_cell.angle_alpha   90.00
_cell.angle_beta   90.00
_cell.angle_gamma   90.00
#
_symmetry.space_group_name_H-M   'P 1'
#
loop_
_entity.id
_entity.type
_entity.pdbx_description
1 polymer ?
#
loop_
_entity_poly.entity_id
_entity_poly.type
_entity_poly.pdbx_seq_one_letter_code
_entity_poly.pdbx_strand_id
1 'polypeptide(L)'
;MRAVLISVAVAFQFLTIVPPPLRRKVSPEELGKSVTFFPLVGLLMGLLLFGLHRLLSAIFPVTVAAAILLAVWIACSGALHFDGLLDAADGLLGGRTQEDRMRILRDERVGAFAVAAGGTVLLLKFAAMGSIGAA
;
A
#
# COMPACT_ATOMS: atom_id res chain seq x y z
N MET A 1 -10.78 26.90 -1.28
CA MET A 1 -11.41 25.73 -1.93
C MET A 1 -10.51 25.04 -2.95
N ARG A 2 -9.99 25.74 -3.98
CA ARG A 2 -9.11 25.15 -5.02
C ARG A 2 -7.84 24.46 -4.46
N ALA A 3 -7.17 25.06 -3.48
CA ALA A 3 -5.98 24.48 -2.85
C ALA A 3 -6.28 23.15 -2.12
N VAL A 4 -7.42 23.07 -1.42
CA VAL A 4 -7.85 21.84 -0.73
C VAL A 4 -8.13 20.72 -1.73
N LEU A 5 -8.83 21.02 -2.82
CA LEU A 5 -9.10 20.04 -3.87
C LEU A 5 -7.81 19.51 -4.51
N ILE A 6 -6.79 20.36 -4.68
CA ILE A 6 -5.48 19.93 -5.15
C ILE A 6 -4.82 18.98 -4.14
N SER A 7 -4.81 19.32 -2.85
CA SER A 7 -4.23 18.44 -1.82
C SER A 7 -4.92 17.08 -1.76
N VAL A 8 -6.25 17.04 -1.86
CA VAL A 8 -7.01 15.78 -1.93
C VAL A 8 -6.61 14.99 -3.18
N ALA A 9 -6.62 15.62 -4.35
CA ALA A 9 -6.24 14.99 -5.60
C ALA A 9 -4.82 14.40 -5.57
N VAL A 10 -3.86 15.14 -4.99
CA VAL A 10 -2.47 14.68 -4.81
C VAL A 10 -2.42 13.48 -3.85
N ALA A 11 -3.16 13.50 -2.74
CA ALA A 11 -3.19 12.39 -1.80
C ALA A 11 -3.69 11.09 -2.46
N PHE A 12 -4.79 11.18 -3.22
CA PHE A 12 -5.30 10.03 -3.98
C PHE A 12 -4.31 9.53 -5.02
N GLN A 13 -3.73 10.44 -5.80
CA GLN A 13 -2.74 10.11 -6.82
C GLN A 13 -1.47 9.46 -6.23
N PHE A 14 -1.06 9.88 -5.03
CA PHE A 14 0.12 9.34 -4.38
C PHE A 14 -0.14 7.95 -3.77
N LEU A 15 -1.28 7.76 -3.11
CA LEU A 15 -1.58 6.54 -2.36
C LEU A 15 -2.29 5.45 -3.18
N THR A 16 -2.72 5.74 -4.40
CA THR A 16 -3.48 4.81 -5.25
C THR A 16 -3.06 4.87 -6.72
N ILE A 17 -3.38 3.84 -7.49
CA ILE A 17 -3.11 3.78 -8.95
C ILE A 17 -4.20 4.45 -9.79
N VAL A 18 -5.29 4.91 -9.16
CA VAL A 18 -6.41 5.55 -9.87
C VAL A 18 -5.87 6.65 -10.78
N PRO A 19 -6.28 6.69 -12.08
CA PRO A 19 -5.71 7.60 -13.06
C PRO A 19 -5.60 9.02 -12.51
N PRO A 20 -4.41 9.65 -12.62
CA PRO A 20 -4.12 10.85 -11.87
C PRO A 20 -5.08 11.97 -12.29
N PRO A 21 -5.87 12.54 -11.35
CA PRO A 21 -6.75 13.66 -11.64
C PRO A 21 -5.95 14.91 -12.06
N LEU A 22 -4.68 15.00 -11.65
CA LEU A 22 -3.77 16.08 -12.04
C LEU A 22 -2.78 15.57 -13.10
N ARG A 23 -2.95 16.02 -14.35
CA ARG A 23 -2.04 15.71 -15.46
C ARG A 23 -0.82 16.65 -15.51
N ARG A 24 -0.17 16.86 -14.37
CA ARG A 24 1.06 17.67 -14.26
C ARG A 24 1.96 17.13 -13.16
N LYS A 25 3.22 17.58 -13.14
CA LYS A 25 4.13 17.32 -12.02
C LYS A 25 3.58 17.96 -10.74
N VAL A 26 3.57 17.17 -9.66
CA VAL A 26 3.22 17.58 -8.30
C VAL A 26 4.48 18.12 -7.64
N SER A 27 4.41 19.31 -7.02
CA SER A 27 5.57 19.86 -6.30
C SER A 27 5.74 19.19 -4.92
N PRO A 28 6.95 19.20 -4.34
CA PRO A 28 7.16 18.70 -2.98
C PRO A 28 6.26 19.38 -1.92
N GLU A 29 5.98 20.67 -2.08
CA GLU A 29 5.09 21.41 -1.16
C GLU A 29 3.63 20.96 -1.28
N GLU A 30 3.17 20.65 -2.49
CA GLU A 30 1.83 20.10 -2.72
C GLU A 30 1.70 18.69 -2.14
N LEU A 31 2.73 17.86 -2.32
CA LEU A 31 2.80 16.54 -1.68
C LEU A 31 2.79 16.67 -0.15
N GLY A 32 3.60 17.56 0.42
CA GLY A 32 3.62 17.81 1.87
C GLY A 32 2.26 18.26 2.41
N LYS A 33 1.56 19.15 1.71
CA LYS A 33 0.20 19.58 2.07
C LYS A 33 -0.86 18.49 1.91
N SER A 34 -0.61 17.48 1.06
CA SER A 34 -1.54 16.37 0.83
C SER A 34 -1.57 15.36 1.97
N VAL A 35 -0.52 15.30 2.80
CA VAL A 35 -0.38 14.32 3.90
C VAL A 35 -1.56 14.41 4.88
N THR A 36 -2.10 15.60 5.12
CA THR A 36 -3.28 15.80 5.99
C THR A 36 -4.55 15.11 5.47
N PHE A 37 -4.58 14.74 4.19
CA PHE A 37 -5.67 14.02 3.54
C PHE A 37 -5.40 12.53 3.34
N PHE A 38 -4.23 12.01 3.75
CA PHE A 38 -3.95 10.57 3.70
C PHE A 38 -4.96 9.74 4.51
N PRO A 39 -5.42 10.17 5.71
CA PRO A 39 -6.46 9.45 6.44
C PRO A 39 -7.78 9.33 5.67
N LEU A 40 -8.14 10.36 4.88
CA LEU A 40 -9.34 10.32 4.04
C LEU A 40 -9.21 9.25 2.95
N VAL A 41 -8.06 9.17 2.28
CA VAL A 41 -7.80 8.13 1.26
C VAL A 41 -7.80 6.75 1.91
N GLY A 42 -7.20 6.60 3.10
CA GLY A 42 -7.22 5.38 3.88
C GLY A 42 -8.65 4.93 4.26
N LEU A 43 -9.50 5.86 4.69
CA LEU A 43 -10.91 5.58 4.99
C LEU A 43 -11.65 5.07 3.75
N LEU A 44 -11.47 5.73 2.60
CA LEU A 44 -12.13 5.35 1.35
C LEU A 44 -11.62 3.99 0.82
N MET A 45 -10.33 3.71 0.95
CA MET A 45 -9.77 2.40 0.66
C MET A 45 -10.35 1.33 1.59
N GLY A 46 -10.48 1.63 2.89
CA GLY A 46 -11.11 0.73 3.86
C GLY A 46 -12.57 0.44 3.53
N LEU A 47 -13.35 1.45 3.16
CA LEU A 47 -14.75 1.29 2.72
C LEU A 47 -14.86 0.46 1.45
N LEU A 48 -13.97 0.67 0.48
CA LEU A 48 -13.89 -0.14 -0.75
C LEU A 48 -13.62 -1.62 -0.41
N LEU A 49 -12.61 -1.89 0.42
CA LEU A 49 -12.25 -3.25 0.82
C LEU A 49 -13.35 -3.90 1.65
N PHE A 50 -14.01 -3.17 2.53
CA PHE A 50 -15.16 -3.65 3.30
C PHE A 50 -16.32 -4.05 2.38
N GLY A 51 -16.72 -3.17 1.45
CA GLY A 51 -17.78 -3.47 0.49
C GLY A 51 -17.45 -4.68 -0.38
N LEU A 52 -16.20 -4.79 -0.82
CA LEU A 52 -15.72 -5.93 -1.59
C LEU A 52 -15.71 -7.22 -0.76
N HIS A 53 -15.29 -7.17 0.51
CA HIS A 53 -15.36 -8.31 1.41
C HIS A 53 -16.80 -8.83 1.55
N ARG A 54 -17.79 -7.95 1.75
CA ARG A 54 -19.21 -8.34 1.84
C ARG A 54 -19.68 -9.07 0.59
N LEU A 55 -19.29 -8.58 -0.59
CA LEU A 55 -19.64 -9.19 -1.88
C LEU A 55 -18.94 -10.54 -2.08
N LEU A 56 -17.63 -10.60 -1.85
CA LEU A 56 -16.83 -11.81 -2.08
C LEU A 56 -17.21 -12.93 -1.11
N SER A 57 -17.47 -12.62 0.16
CA SER A 57 -17.86 -13.61 1.18
C SER A 57 -19.23 -14.24 0.92
N ALA A 58 -20.08 -13.62 0.09
CA ALA A 58 -21.35 -14.19 -0.34
C ALA A 58 -21.21 -15.18 -1.51
N ILE A 59 -20.07 -15.15 -2.22
CA ILE A 59 -19.86 -15.89 -3.48
C ILE A 59 -18.77 -16.97 -3.31
N PHE A 60 -17.75 -16.69 -2.51
CA PHE A 60 -16.54 -17.51 -2.40
C PHE A 60 -16.30 -18.00 -0.96
N PRO A 61 -15.59 -19.14 -0.79
CA PRO A 61 -15.05 -19.52 0.50
C PRO A 61 -14.16 -18.43 1.09
N VAL A 62 -14.13 -18.34 2.43
CA VAL A 62 -13.39 -17.31 3.18
C VAL A 62 -11.95 -17.16 2.73
N THR A 63 -11.24 -18.26 2.47
CA THR A 63 -9.84 -18.25 2.03
C THR A 63 -9.68 -17.63 0.63
N VAL A 64 -10.58 -17.93 -0.31
CA VAL A 64 -10.56 -17.38 -1.66
C VAL A 64 -10.92 -15.89 -1.62
N ALA A 65 -11.95 -15.52 -0.85
CA ALA A 65 -12.33 -14.13 -0.65
C ALA A 65 -11.17 -13.29 -0.07
N ALA A 66 -10.47 -13.81 0.95
CA ALA A 66 -9.31 -13.15 1.57
C ALA A 66 -8.14 -12.98 0.58
N ALA A 67 -7.87 -13.97 -0.27
CA ALA A 67 -6.82 -13.89 -1.28
C ALA A 67 -7.13 -12.81 -2.34
N ILE A 68 -8.36 -12.79 -2.86
CA ILE A 68 -8.80 -11.77 -3.82
C ILE A 68 -8.76 -10.39 -3.20
N LEU A 69 -9.25 -10.25 -1.96
CA LEU A 69 -9.25 -8.97 -1.24
C LEU A 69 -7.83 -8.43 -1.01
N LEU A 70 -6.88 -9.30 -0.64
CA LEU A 70 -5.46 -8.94 -0.53
C LEU A 70 -4.90 -8.45 -1.87
N ALA A 71 -5.17 -9.19 -2.95
CA ALA A 71 -4.71 -8.83 -4.29
C ALA A 71 -5.25 -7.46 -4.73
N VAL A 72 -6.54 -7.19 -4.48
CA VAL A 72 -7.16 -5.89 -4.78
C VAL A 72 -6.53 -4.78 -3.95
N TRP A 73 -6.27 -4.99 -2.65
CA TRP A 73 -5.61 -3.96 -1.83
C TRP A 73 -4.21 -3.61 -2.37
N ILE A 74 -3.40 -4.62 -2.69
CA ILE A 74 -2.06 -4.42 -3.26
C ILE A 74 -2.17 -3.69 -4.60
N ALA A 75 -3.05 -4.17 -5.49
CA ALA A 75 -3.27 -3.57 -6.80
C ALA A 75 -3.71 -2.12 -6.69
N CYS A 76 -4.74 -1.79 -5.90
CA CYS A 76 -5.26 -0.43 -5.77
C CYS A 76 -4.27 0.56 -5.15
N SER A 77 -3.39 0.10 -4.26
CA SER A 77 -2.35 0.94 -3.66
C SER A 77 -1.07 1.06 -4.50
N GLY A 78 -0.98 0.32 -5.62
CA GLY A 78 0.23 0.24 -6.44
C GLY A 78 1.42 -0.35 -5.69
N ALA A 79 1.15 -1.12 -4.63
CA ALA A 79 2.14 -1.68 -3.71
C ALA A 79 3.08 -0.65 -3.03
N LEU A 80 2.79 0.66 -3.06
CA LEU A 80 3.72 1.70 -2.56
C LEU A 80 4.25 1.45 -1.14
N HIS A 81 3.36 1.12 -0.20
CA HIS A 81 3.75 0.84 1.18
C HIS A 81 4.42 -0.52 1.34
N PHE A 82 4.09 -1.47 0.46
CA PHE A 82 4.69 -2.79 0.47
C PHE A 82 6.12 -2.71 -0.05
N ASP A 83 6.34 -2.00 -1.13
CA ASP A 83 7.66 -1.66 -1.69
C ASP A 83 8.55 -0.98 -0.64
N GLY A 84 8.05 0.09 -0.01
CA GLY A 84 8.77 0.75 1.08
C GLY A 84 9.08 -0.15 2.29
N LEU A 85 8.25 -1.16 2.57
CA LEU A 85 8.55 -2.17 3.59
C LEU A 85 9.69 -3.10 3.14
N LEU A 86 9.70 -3.53 1.88
CA LEU A 86 10.77 -4.37 1.32
C LEU A 86 12.11 -3.61 1.34
N ASP A 87 12.12 -2.38 0.85
CA ASP A 87 13.28 -1.50 0.85
C ASP A 87 13.81 -1.24 2.26
N ALA A 88 12.90 -0.96 3.21
CA ALA A 88 13.28 -0.77 4.60
C ALA A 88 13.87 -2.05 5.22
N ALA A 89 13.30 -3.22 4.92
CA ALA A 89 13.82 -4.48 5.43
C ALA A 89 15.21 -4.79 4.86
N ASP A 90 15.41 -4.70 3.55
CA ASP A 90 16.72 -4.96 2.94
C ASP A 90 17.77 -3.92 3.35
N GLY A 91 17.41 -2.63 3.31
CA GLY A 91 18.29 -1.57 3.75
C GLY A 91 18.68 -1.71 5.21
N LEU A 92 17.71 -1.76 6.14
CA LEU A 92 17.99 -1.69 7.57
C LEU A 92 18.58 -2.98 8.14
N LEU A 93 18.14 -4.15 7.66
CA LEU A 93 18.57 -5.45 8.19
C LEU A 93 19.76 -6.04 7.43
N GLY A 94 19.89 -5.74 6.13
CA GLY A 94 21.00 -6.21 5.29
C GLY A 94 22.27 -5.36 5.40
N GLY A 95 22.15 -4.05 5.63
CA GLY A 95 23.28 -3.12 5.64
C GLY A 95 23.73 -2.70 7.05
N ARG A 96 25.03 -2.83 7.32
CA ARG A 96 25.64 -2.48 8.62
C ARG A 96 26.11 -1.03 8.70
N THR A 97 26.61 -0.47 7.61
CA THR A 97 26.98 0.95 7.50
C THR A 97 26.05 1.70 6.56
N GLN A 98 26.09 3.03 6.57
CA GLN A 98 25.31 3.84 5.62
C GLN A 98 25.65 3.50 4.16
N GLU A 99 26.93 3.31 3.84
CA GLU A 99 27.39 2.95 2.50
C GLU A 99 26.82 1.60 2.05
N ASP A 100 26.80 0.60 2.95
CA ASP A 100 26.22 -0.71 2.66
C ASP A 100 24.72 -0.61 2.36
N ARG A 101 23.97 0.15 3.18
CA ARG A 101 22.53 0.35 2.99
C ARG A 101 22.22 1.02 1.66
N MET A 102 22.98 2.06 1.31
CA MET A 102 22.81 2.75 0.02
C MET A 102 23.22 1.89 -1.17
N ARG A 103 24.18 0.98 -1.00
CA ARG A 103 24.50 -0.02 -2.04
C ARG A 103 23.34 -1.01 -2.23
N ILE A 104 22.75 -1.49 -1.14
CA ILE A 104 21.61 -2.42 -1.17
C ILE A 104 20.38 -1.77 -1.83
N LEU A 105 20.01 -0.55 -1.44
CA LEU A 105 18.86 0.17 -2.00
C LEU A 105 19.02 0.57 -3.48
N ARG A 106 20.24 0.46 -4.04
CA ARG A 106 20.51 0.67 -5.48
C ARG A 106 20.55 -0.64 -6.26
N ASP A 107 20.55 -1.78 -5.58
CA ASP A 107 20.42 -3.09 -6.21
C ASP A 107 18.95 -3.33 -6.55
N GLU A 108 18.67 -3.76 -7.78
CA GLU A 108 17.30 -4.05 -8.24
C GLU A 108 16.82 -5.42 -7.73
N ARG A 109 17.71 -6.22 -7.11
CA ARG A 109 17.38 -7.54 -6.58
C ARG A 109 16.74 -7.43 -5.21
N VAL A 110 15.68 -8.22 -5.01
CA VAL A 110 15.06 -8.39 -3.70
C VAL A 110 15.94 -9.29 -2.82
N GLY A 111 16.32 -8.80 -1.64
CA GLY A 111 17.10 -9.51 -0.65
C GLY A 111 16.27 -10.46 0.23
N ALA A 112 16.96 -11.31 0.99
CA ALA A 112 16.32 -12.29 1.87
C ALA A 112 15.49 -11.63 2.98
N PHE A 113 15.90 -10.45 3.45
CA PHE A 113 15.17 -9.72 4.49
C PHE A 113 13.86 -9.13 3.95
N ALA A 114 13.87 -8.55 2.74
CA ALA A 114 12.66 -8.15 2.04
C ALA A 114 11.70 -9.33 1.84
N VAL A 115 12.17 -10.48 1.34
CA VAL A 115 11.32 -11.67 1.16
C VAL A 115 10.71 -12.12 2.48
N ALA A 116 11.50 -12.19 3.55
CA ALA A 116 11.02 -12.61 4.86
C ALA A 116 9.99 -11.62 5.45
N ALA A 117 10.29 -10.32 5.44
CA ALA A 117 9.41 -9.29 5.98
C ALA A 117 8.12 -9.15 5.16
N GLY A 118 8.26 -9.05 3.84
CA GLY A 118 7.15 -8.96 2.90
C GLY A 118 6.24 -10.19 2.95
N GLY A 119 6.83 -11.39 2.89
CA GLY A 119 6.10 -12.65 3.03
C GLY A 119 5.33 -12.73 4.36
N THR A 120 5.99 -12.38 5.47
CA THR A 120 5.34 -12.37 6.79
C THR A 120 4.15 -11.42 6.84
N VAL A 121 4.29 -10.19 6.32
CA VAL A 121 3.20 -9.21 6.30
C VAL A 121 2.05 -9.63 5.40
N LEU A 122 2.32 -10.21 4.23
CA LEU A 122 1.28 -10.73 3.34
C LEU A 122 0.52 -11.89 3.98
N LEU A 123 1.23 -12.83 4.62
CA LEU A 123 0.63 -13.94 5.36
C LEU A 123 -0.24 -13.44 6.51
N LEU A 124 0.25 -12.47 7.29
CA LEU A 124 -0.52 -11.86 8.38
C LEU A 124 -1.78 -11.16 7.86
N LYS A 125 -1.68 -10.37 6.78
CA LYS A 125 -2.85 -9.73 6.17
C LYS A 125 -3.87 -10.75 5.71
N PHE A 126 -3.42 -11.78 4.99
CA PHE A 126 -4.29 -12.86 4.51
C PHE A 126 -4.99 -13.58 5.67
N ALA A 127 -4.23 -14.00 6.69
CA ALA A 127 -4.77 -14.69 7.86
C ALA A 127 -5.74 -13.80 8.65
N ALA A 128 -5.42 -12.52 8.84
CA ALA A 128 -6.30 -11.57 9.49
C ALA A 128 -7.63 -11.44 8.73
N MET A 129 -7.59 -11.26 7.41
CA MET A 129 -8.81 -11.20 6.59
C MET A 129 -9.61 -12.51 6.62
N GLY A 130 -8.93 -13.66 6.62
CA GLY A 130 -9.58 -14.97 6.75
C GLY A 130 -10.18 -15.25 8.13
N SER A 131 -9.79 -14.47 9.15
CA SER A 131 -10.34 -14.57 10.51
C SER A 131 -11.56 -13.69 10.74
N ILE A 132 -11.84 -12.75 9.83
CA ILE A 132 -13.05 -11.93 9.86
C ILE A 132 -14.19 -12.83 9.38
N GLY A 133 -15.07 -13.23 10.29
CA GLY A 133 -16.23 -14.07 9.96
C GLY A 133 -17.08 -13.42 8.85
N ALA A 134 -17.82 -14.24 8.10
CA ALA A 134 -18.82 -13.73 7.17
C ALA A 134 -19.90 -12.99 7.98
N ALA A 135 -19.87 -11.66 7.95
CA ALA A 135 -20.90 -10.82 8.55
C ALA A 135 -22.28 -11.02 7.88
#